data_AF-A0A8C3KUJ0-F1
#
_entry.id   AF-A0A8C3KUJ0-F1
#
_cell.length_a   1.000
_cell.length_b   1.000
_cell.length_c   1.000
_cell.angle_alpha   90.00
_cell.angle_beta   90.00
_cell.angle_gamma   90.00
#
_symmetry.space_group_name_H-M   'P 1'
#
loop_
_entity.id
_entity.type
_entity.pdbx_description
1 polymer ?
#
loop_
_entity_poly.entity_id
_entity_poly.type
_entity_poly.pdbx_seq_one_letter_code
_entity_poly.pdbx_strand_id
1 'polypeptide(L)'
;MRASQVPNACSLLSLAMLFLPVTGTSKQNIPRLKLSYKDLQLSNSCIPFLGSTEGLDFRTLLLDEERGRLLVGAKDHIFLLNLVDLNKNVKKIYWPAAKEKLELCKLAGKDAHTECANFIRVLQPYNRTHVYVCGTGAFHPLCGYIELGTHKEETMFRLDTQNLESGRLKCPFDPQQPFASVMADEYLYAGTASDFLGKDTALTRSLGPSHDHHYIRTDISEHYWLTGKIPNIYSFFFFFFLIFF
;
A
#
# COMPACT_ATOMS: atom_id res chain seq x y z
N MET A 1 13.49 -30.65 -83.85
CA MET A 1 12.26 -30.13 -83.22
C MET A 1 11.69 -31.19 -82.30
N ARG A 2 10.99 -30.74 -81.25
CA ARG A 2 10.33 -31.47 -80.16
C ARG A 2 11.22 -31.95 -79.01
N ALA A 3 11.09 -31.21 -77.91
CA ALA A 3 11.37 -31.58 -76.54
C ALA A 3 10.42 -32.69 -76.04
N SER A 4 10.86 -33.47 -75.06
CA SER A 4 9.99 -34.12 -74.08
C SER A 4 10.73 -34.37 -72.76
N GLN A 5 10.47 -33.45 -71.83
CA GLN A 5 10.50 -33.50 -70.36
C GLN A 5 10.14 -34.85 -69.73
N VAL A 6 10.83 -35.24 -68.64
CA VAL A 6 10.29 -35.93 -67.43
C VAL A 6 11.26 -35.65 -66.24
N PRO A 7 10.85 -35.68 -64.95
CA PRO A 7 10.83 -34.46 -64.13
C PRO A 7 11.52 -34.57 -62.74
N ASN A 8 11.80 -33.40 -62.16
CA ASN A 8 11.64 -33.04 -60.74
C ASN A 8 11.96 -34.08 -59.64
N ALA A 9 13.24 -34.35 -59.39
CA ALA A 9 13.70 -34.99 -58.14
C ALA A 9 14.11 -34.00 -57.04
N CYS A 10 14.23 -32.69 -57.35
CA CYS A 10 14.75 -31.70 -56.40
C CYS A 10 13.67 -30.94 -55.61
N SER A 11 12.38 -31.06 -55.96
CA SER A 11 11.30 -30.31 -55.29
C SER A 11 10.70 -31.02 -54.06
N LEU A 12 11.10 -32.26 -53.77
CA LEU A 12 10.53 -33.05 -52.67
C LEU A 12 11.34 -32.98 -51.36
N LEU A 13 12.58 -32.48 -51.40
CA LEU A 13 13.42 -32.32 -50.19
C LEU A 13 13.22 -30.97 -49.48
N SER A 14 12.69 -29.95 -50.16
CA SER A 14 12.42 -28.63 -49.56
C SER A 14 11.09 -28.56 -48.81
N LEU A 15 10.18 -29.52 -48.99
CA LEU A 15 8.87 -29.54 -48.32
C LEU A 15 8.85 -30.36 -47.02
N ALA A 16 9.91 -31.13 -46.73
CA ALA A 16 10.00 -31.98 -45.54
C ALA A 16 10.51 -31.26 -44.27
N MET A 17 11.07 -30.04 -44.40
CA MET A 17 11.53 -29.24 -43.27
C MET A 17 10.43 -28.37 -42.62
N LEU A 18 9.22 -28.36 -43.19
CA LEU A 18 8.06 -27.60 -42.67
C LEU A 18 7.17 -28.41 -41.71
N PHE A 19 7.50 -29.67 -41.44
CA PHE A 19 6.77 -30.54 -40.50
C PHE A 19 7.62 -30.99 -39.31
N LEU A 20 8.69 -30.27 -38.97
CA LEU A 20 9.20 -30.35 -37.61
C LEU A 20 8.13 -29.70 -36.73
N PRO A 21 7.50 -30.42 -35.77
CA PRO A 21 6.73 -29.73 -34.76
C PRO A 21 7.71 -28.76 -34.13
N VAL A 22 7.43 -27.46 -34.23
CA VAL A 22 7.97 -26.51 -33.27
C VAL A 22 7.41 -27.01 -31.95
N THR A 23 8.16 -27.90 -31.30
CA THR A 23 8.01 -28.16 -29.88
C THR A 23 8.34 -26.82 -29.28
N GLY A 24 7.30 -26.00 -29.12
CA GLY A 24 7.40 -24.77 -28.37
C GLY A 24 8.09 -25.16 -27.10
N THR A 25 9.31 -24.67 -26.90
CA THR A 25 10.01 -24.84 -25.64
C THR A 25 9.19 -24.06 -24.65
N SER A 26 8.15 -24.72 -24.12
CA SER A 26 7.43 -24.28 -22.95
C SER A 26 8.44 -24.43 -21.82
N LYS A 27 9.33 -23.43 -21.68
CA LYS A 27 10.05 -23.21 -20.44
C LYS A 27 8.97 -22.87 -19.42
N GLN A 28 8.46 -23.92 -18.79
CA GLN A 28 7.49 -23.82 -17.72
C GLN A 28 8.07 -22.87 -16.67
N ASN A 29 7.23 -21.94 -16.19
CA ASN A 29 7.50 -20.99 -15.12
C ASN A 29 7.78 -21.69 -13.78
N ILE A 30 8.82 -22.53 -13.72
CA ILE A 30 9.23 -23.27 -12.54
C ILE A 30 10.31 -22.42 -11.84
N PRO A 31 10.08 -21.99 -10.58
CA PRO A 31 11.09 -21.25 -9.85
C PRO A 31 12.35 -22.11 -9.70
N ARG A 32 13.52 -21.52 -9.96
CA ARG A 32 14.82 -22.24 -9.86
C ARG A 32 15.08 -22.78 -8.45
N LEU A 33 14.55 -22.10 -7.45
CA LEU A 33 14.62 -22.48 -6.05
C LEU A 33 13.24 -22.28 -5.42
N LYS A 34 12.70 -23.32 -4.80
CA LYS A 34 11.45 -23.28 -4.03
C LYS A 34 11.77 -23.65 -2.61
N LEU A 35 11.76 -22.67 -1.71
CA LEU A 35 11.96 -22.86 -0.28
C LEU A 35 10.61 -22.82 0.42
N SER A 36 10.35 -23.79 1.30
CA SER A 36 9.23 -23.73 2.22
C SER A 36 9.56 -22.82 3.41
N TYR A 37 8.53 -22.43 4.17
CA TYR A 37 8.74 -21.68 5.42
C TYR A 37 9.68 -22.39 6.39
N LYS A 38 9.59 -23.73 6.49
CA LYS A 38 10.50 -24.54 7.31
C LYS A 38 11.94 -24.42 6.83
N ASP A 39 12.16 -24.44 5.51
CA ASP A 39 13.51 -24.31 4.94
C ASP A 39 14.10 -22.92 5.21
N LEU A 40 13.27 -21.87 5.15
CA LEU A 40 13.68 -20.50 5.46
C LEU A 40 14.05 -20.32 6.93
N GLN A 41 13.32 -20.96 7.85
CA GLN A 41 13.65 -20.95 9.28
C GLN A 41 14.94 -21.71 9.57
N LEU A 42 15.11 -22.91 9.00
CA LEU A 42 16.31 -23.73 9.20
C LEU A 42 17.58 -23.06 8.66
N SER A 43 17.46 -22.29 7.58
CA SER A 43 18.56 -21.56 6.96
C SER A 43 18.79 -20.16 7.53
N ASN A 44 18.04 -19.74 8.56
CA ASN A 44 18.05 -18.37 9.10
C ASN A 44 17.83 -17.28 8.03
N SER A 45 17.12 -17.61 6.94
CA SER A 45 16.82 -16.69 5.84
C SER A 45 15.53 -15.89 6.04
N CYS A 46 14.78 -16.17 7.12
CA CYS A 46 13.56 -15.45 7.49
C CYS A 46 13.51 -15.24 9.00
N ILE A 47 13.30 -14.00 9.42
CA ILE A 47 13.05 -13.63 10.83
C ILE A 47 11.56 -13.32 10.96
N PRO A 48 10.75 -14.21 11.57
CA PRO A 48 9.35 -13.92 11.80
C PRO A 48 9.20 -12.85 12.88
N PHE A 49 8.24 -11.95 12.70
CA PHE A 49 7.83 -11.04 13.75
C PHE A 49 6.91 -11.76 14.73
N LEU A 50 7.38 -11.95 15.97
CA LEU A 50 6.68 -12.71 17.01
C LEU A 50 5.49 -11.95 17.61
N GLY A 51 5.42 -10.63 17.42
CA GLY A 51 4.30 -9.81 17.88
C GLY A 51 3.04 -9.93 17.02
N SER A 52 3.05 -10.78 15.99
CA SER A 52 1.91 -11.06 15.14
C SER A 52 0.89 -11.97 15.83
N THR A 53 0.02 -11.42 16.67
CA THR A 53 -1.19 -12.13 17.13
C THR A 53 -2.27 -12.13 16.05
N GLU A 54 -3.14 -13.13 16.06
CA GLU A 54 -4.30 -13.17 15.16
C GLU A 54 -5.14 -11.89 15.30
N GLY A 55 -5.59 -11.36 14.16
CA GLY A 55 -6.45 -10.17 14.12
C GLY A 55 -5.76 -8.81 14.10
N LEU A 56 -4.42 -8.74 14.08
CA LEU A 56 -3.71 -7.46 13.97
C LEU A 56 -3.71 -6.84 12.56
N ASP A 57 -3.93 -7.60 11.49
CA ASP A 57 -4.07 -7.07 10.12
C ASP A 57 -2.99 -6.03 9.71
N PHE A 58 -1.73 -6.48 9.59
CA PHE A 58 -0.62 -5.64 9.17
C PHE A 58 -0.73 -5.27 7.69
N ARG A 59 -0.99 -3.99 7.37
CA ARG A 59 -1.22 -3.56 5.97
C ARG A 59 -0.33 -2.41 5.50
N THR A 60 0.19 -1.61 6.41
CA THR A 60 0.93 -0.39 6.05
C THR A 60 2.36 -0.50 6.57
N LEU A 61 3.35 -0.26 5.70
CA LEU A 61 4.76 -0.33 6.03
C LEU A 61 5.43 0.98 5.64
N LEU A 62 6.27 1.51 6.53
CA LEU A 62 7.15 2.64 6.25
C LEU A 62 8.57 2.28 6.68
N LEU A 63 9.46 2.20 5.70
CA LEU A 63 10.88 1.93 5.90
C LEU A 63 11.62 3.23 6.20
N ASP A 64 12.37 3.25 7.30
CA ASP A 64 13.29 4.33 7.66
C ASP A 64 14.72 3.77 7.70
N GLU A 65 15.40 3.88 6.57
CA GLU A 65 16.77 3.38 6.42
C GLU A 65 17.77 4.17 7.26
N GLU A 66 17.60 5.49 7.39
CA GLU A 66 18.51 6.36 8.13
C GLU A 66 18.59 5.98 9.61
N ARG A 67 17.44 5.64 10.20
CA ARG A 67 17.33 5.21 11.60
C ARG A 67 17.45 3.71 11.80
N GLY A 68 17.46 2.92 10.72
CA GLY A 68 17.47 1.47 10.82
C GLY A 68 16.16 0.91 11.39
N ARG A 69 15.02 1.54 11.08
CA ARG A 69 13.71 1.22 11.67
C ARG A 69 12.66 0.89 10.60
N LEU A 70 11.70 0.07 11.00
CA LEU A 70 10.51 -0.22 10.20
C LEU A 70 9.27 0.15 11.03
N LEU A 71 8.47 1.07 10.51
CA LEU A 71 7.15 1.35 11.06
C LEU A 71 6.12 0.45 10.39
N VAL A 72 5.22 -0.12 11.19
CA VAL A 72 4.18 -1.03 10.72
C VAL A 72 2.83 -0.57 11.27
N GLY A 73 1.91 -0.25 10.36
CA GLY A 73 0.51 0.05 10.67
C GLY A 73 -0.34 -1.21 10.65
N ALA A 74 -1.13 -1.38 11.70
CA ALA A 74 -1.96 -2.54 11.97
C ALA A 74 -3.36 -2.09 12.45
N LYS A 75 -4.22 -3.05 12.81
CA LYS A 75 -5.48 -2.82 13.52
C LYS A 75 -5.19 -2.33 14.95
N ASP A 76 -5.69 -1.14 15.25
CA ASP A 76 -5.58 -0.38 16.51
C ASP A 76 -4.14 -0.13 16.99
N HIS A 77 -3.13 -0.45 16.18
CA HIS A 77 -1.74 -0.43 16.60
C HIS A 77 -0.80 0.11 15.53
N ILE A 78 0.26 0.76 15.99
CA ILE A 78 1.41 1.14 15.17
C ILE A 78 2.65 0.59 15.86
N PHE A 79 3.47 -0.15 15.13
CA PHE A 79 4.70 -0.75 15.64
C PHE A 79 5.92 -0.01 15.09
N LEU A 80 6.96 0.07 15.91
CA LEU A 80 8.29 0.51 15.51
C LEU A 80 9.27 -0.64 15.78
N LEU A 81 9.76 -1.25 14.71
CA LEU A 81 10.63 -2.42 14.71
C LEU A 81 12.06 -2.03 14.33
N ASN A 82 13.02 -2.86 14.70
CA ASN A 82 14.41 -2.73 14.26
C ASN A 82 14.62 -3.52 12.95
N LEU A 83 15.30 -2.95 11.96
CA LEU A 83 15.48 -3.59 10.66
C LEU A 83 16.42 -4.80 10.67
N VAL A 84 17.33 -4.88 11.64
CA VAL A 84 18.27 -6.01 11.77
C VAL A 84 17.61 -7.18 12.48
N ASP A 85 16.84 -6.89 13.54
CA ASP A 85 16.08 -7.89 14.28
C ASP A 85 14.71 -7.32 14.65
N LEU A 86 13.67 -7.78 13.95
CA LEU A 86 12.29 -7.31 14.11
C LEU A 86 11.74 -7.49 15.53
N ASN A 87 12.32 -8.39 16.33
CA ASN A 87 11.86 -8.72 17.68
C ASN A 87 12.65 -7.97 18.76
N LYS A 88 13.71 -7.25 18.40
CA LYS A 88 14.53 -6.47 19.34
C LYS A 88 13.91 -5.11 19.62
N ASN A 89 13.69 -4.80 20.90
CA ASN A 89 13.24 -3.48 21.38
C ASN A 89 11.97 -2.97 20.65
N VAL A 90 11.00 -3.87 20.44
CA VAL A 90 9.72 -3.55 19.80
C VAL A 90 9.00 -2.47 20.59
N LYS A 91 8.69 -1.35 19.95
CA LYS A 91 7.80 -0.33 20.52
C LYS A 91 6.46 -0.39 19.81
N LYS A 92 5.36 -0.16 20.55
CA LYS A 92 4.01 -0.12 20.01
C LYS A 92 3.22 1.06 20.57
N ILE A 93 2.45 1.70 19.71
CA ILE A 93 1.41 2.66 20.08
C ILE A 93 0.07 1.94 19.92
N TYR A 94 -0.75 1.99 20.96
CA TYR A 94 -2.15 1.57 20.89
C TYR A 94 -3.01 2.80 20.59
N TRP A 95 -3.64 2.81 19.42
CA TRP A 95 -4.48 3.90 18.94
C TRP A 95 -5.79 3.34 18.36
N PRO A 96 -6.72 2.89 19.22
CA PRO A 96 -8.03 2.41 18.78
C PRO A 96 -8.96 3.56 18.42
N ALA A 97 -10.07 3.23 17.74
CA ALA A 97 -11.15 4.17 17.53
C ALA A 97 -11.85 4.53 18.87
N ALA A 98 -12.39 5.74 18.95
CA ALA A 98 -13.17 6.17 20.12
C ALA A 98 -14.39 5.26 20.32
N LYS A 99 -14.75 4.96 21.58
CA LYS A 99 -15.88 4.06 21.92
C LYS A 99 -17.18 4.48 21.24
N GLU A 100 -17.48 5.77 21.22
CA GLU A 100 -18.67 6.31 20.54
C GLU A 100 -18.67 5.97 19.04
N LYS A 101 -17.53 6.11 18.37
CA LYS A 101 -17.41 5.78 16.93
C LYS A 101 -17.52 4.28 16.68
N LEU A 102 -16.99 3.45 17.58
CA LEU A 102 -17.16 1.99 17.52
C LEU A 102 -18.64 1.61 17.60
N GLU A 103 -19.40 2.19 18.53
CA GLU A 103 -20.83 1.91 18.66
C GLU A 103 -21.62 2.42 17.46
N LEU A 104 -21.34 3.62 16.96
CA LEU A 104 -21.96 4.14 15.74
C LEU A 104 -21.65 3.27 14.51
N CYS A 105 -20.42 2.76 14.38
CA CYS A 105 -20.03 1.85 13.30
C CYS A 105 -20.87 0.55 13.34
N LYS A 106 -21.04 -0.05 14.52
CA LYS A 106 -21.87 -1.26 14.69
C LYS A 106 -23.34 -0.97 14.39
N LEU A 107 -23.87 0.16 14.86
CA LEU A 107 -25.25 0.59 14.61
C LEU A 107 -25.49 0.86 13.11
N ALA A 108 -24.46 1.24 12.36
CA ALA A 108 -24.51 1.36 10.90
C ALA A 108 -24.49 0.00 10.17
N GLY A 109 -24.49 -1.12 10.90
CA GLY A 109 -24.54 -2.47 10.34
C GLY A 109 -23.19 -3.03 9.86
N LYS A 110 -22.08 -2.42 10.27
CA LYS A 110 -20.72 -2.87 9.93
C LYS A 110 -20.23 -3.98 10.87
N ASP A 111 -19.33 -4.82 10.37
CA ASP A 111 -18.79 -5.96 11.12
C ASP A 111 -17.91 -5.51 12.30
N ALA A 112 -18.25 -5.98 13.50
CA ALA A 112 -17.58 -5.55 14.72
C ALA A 112 -16.11 -5.95 14.81
N HIS A 113 -15.68 -7.00 14.08
CA HIS A 113 -14.34 -7.56 14.20
C HIS A 113 -13.41 -7.16 13.05
N THR A 114 -13.95 -6.98 11.85
CA THR A 114 -13.20 -6.78 10.60
C THR A 114 -13.34 -5.38 10.04
N GLU A 115 -14.33 -4.59 10.48
CA GLU A 115 -14.64 -3.26 9.97
C GLU A 115 -14.61 -2.18 11.06
N CYS A 116 -15.21 -2.44 12.23
CA CYS A 116 -15.29 -1.48 13.34
C CYS A 116 -14.04 -1.50 14.24
N ALA A 117 -12.94 -1.00 13.70
CA ALA A 117 -11.71 -0.71 14.45
C ALA A 117 -10.94 0.43 13.76
N ASN A 118 -9.82 0.86 14.35
CA ASN A 118 -8.92 1.80 13.68
C ASN A 118 -7.86 1.03 12.90
N PHE A 119 -8.00 0.92 11.59
CA PHE A 119 -6.98 0.30 10.74
C PHE A 119 -6.03 1.37 10.23
N ILE A 120 -4.74 1.26 10.54
CA ILE A 120 -3.75 2.24 10.08
C ILE A 120 -3.47 2.05 8.60
N ARG A 121 -3.76 3.08 7.80
CA ARG A 121 -3.67 3.06 6.32
C ARG A 121 -2.63 4.01 5.76
N VAL A 122 -2.21 5.00 6.55
CA VAL A 122 -1.23 6.00 6.13
C VAL A 122 -0.09 6.03 7.14
N LEU A 123 1.12 5.82 6.66
CA LEU A 123 2.36 6.11 7.36
C LEU A 123 3.27 6.78 6.34
N GLN A 124 3.53 8.07 6.51
CA GLN A 124 4.33 8.86 5.57
C GLN A 124 5.38 9.68 6.33
N PRO A 125 6.61 9.82 5.81
CA PRO A 125 7.58 10.71 6.41
C PRO A 125 7.03 12.14 6.34
N TYR A 126 6.99 12.86 7.47
CA TYR A 126 6.51 14.26 7.48
C TYR A 126 7.68 15.23 7.58
N ASN A 127 8.54 15.03 8.58
CA ASN A 127 9.78 15.76 8.74
C ASN A 127 10.81 14.86 9.42
N ARG A 128 11.99 15.41 9.75
CA ARG A 128 13.06 14.61 10.38
C ARG A 128 12.66 13.98 11.71
N THR A 129 11.69 14.54 12.44
CA THR A 129 11.33 14.12 13.79
C THR A 129 9.94 13.48 13.88
N HIS A 130 9.10 13.61 12.85
CA HIS A 130 7.71 13.18 12.86
C HIS A 130 7.34 12.36 11.63
N VAL A 131 6.45 11.40 11.86
CA VAL A 131 5.75 10.64 10.83
C VAL A 131 4.29 11.07 10.82
N TYR A 132 3.74 11.32 9.64
CA TYR A 132 2.30 11.52 9.45
C TYR A 132 1.59 10.17 9.45
N VAL A 133 0.55 10.03 10.26
CA VAL A 133 -0.20 8.78 10.40
C VAL A 133 -1.69 9.02 10.26
N CYS A 134 -2.39 8.12 9.58
CA CYS A 134 -3.85 8.10 9.56
C CYS A 134 -4.40 6.67 9.66
N GLY A 135 -5.57 6.56 10.26
CA GLY A 135 -6.33 5.32 10.31
C GLY A 135 -7.81 5.52 10.07
N THR A 136 -8.53 4.43 9.83
CA THR A 136 -9.97 4.43 9.46
C THR A 136 -10.88 4.88 10.60
N GLY A 137 -10.42 4.80 11.85
CA GLY A 137 -11.15 5.26 13.05
C GLY A 137 -12.57 4.70 13.19
N ALA A 138 -12.81 3.44 12.79
CA ALA A 138 -14.13 2.83 12.70
C ALA A 138 -15.12 3.66 11.84
N PHE A 139 -14.76 3.85 10.56
CA PHE A 139 -15.49 4.69 9.61
C PHE A 139 -15.57 6.16 10.04
N HIS A 140 -14.57 6.63 10.78
CA HIS A 140 -14.37 8.03 11.12
C HIS A 140 -12.87 8.33 11.02
N PRO A 141 -12.33 8.49 9.81
CA PRO A 141 -10.89 8.54 9.60
C PRO A 141 -10.29 9.75 10.29
N LEU A 142 -9.18 9.51 10.99
CA LEU A 142 -8.41 10.51 11.73
C LEU A 142 -6.94 10.42 11.35
N CYS A 143 -6.27 11.57 11.39
CA CYS A 143 -4.84 11.69 11.17
C CYS A 143 -4.16 12.38 12.35
N GLY A 144 -2.85 12.19 12.48
CA GLY A 144 -2.02 12.85 13.48
C GLY A 144 -0.54 12.65 13.19
N TYR A 145 0.29 12.98 14.17
CA TYR A 145 1.75 12.94 14.04
C TYR A 145 2.35 12.03 15.12
N ILE A 146 3.28 11.17 14.70
CA ILE A 146 4.08 10.35 15.62
C ILE A 146 5.45 10.98 15.73
N GLU A 147 5.83 11.36 16.95
CA GLU A 147 7.17 11.84 17.24
C GLU A 147 8.14 10.66 17.37
N LEU A 148 9.23 10.72 16.59
CA LEU A 148 10.34 9.78 16.54
C LEU A 148 11.61 10.29 17.26
N GLY A 149 11.65 11.56 17.67
CA GLY A 149 12.82 12.23 18.25
C GLY A 149 13.95 12.51 17.22
N THR A 150 15.05 13.14 17.64
CA THR A 150 16.15 13.60 16.75
C THR A 150 17.35 12.65 16.65
N HIS A 151 17.54 11.70 17.59
CA HIS A 151 18.75 10.87 17.67
C HIS A 151 18.48 9.37 17.89
N LYS A 152 19.52 8.55 17.60
CA LYS A 152 19.50 7.08 17.59
C LYS A 152 19.36 6.42 18.97
N GLU A 153 19.65 7.13 20.06
CA GLU A 153 19.78 6.51 21.40
C GLU A 153 18.49 6.50 22.22
N GLU A 154 17.61 7.50 22.06
CA GLU A 154 16.24 7.47 22.60
C GLU A 154 15.23 7.85 21.51
N THR A 155 14.78 6.85 20.75
CA THR A 155 13.68 7.05 19.81
C THR A 155 12.41 7.31 20.62
N MET A 156 11.99 8.57 20.72
CA MET A 156 10.64 8.89 21.17
C MET A 156 9.67 8.16 20.24
N PHE A 157 8.59 7.58 20.77
CA PHE A 157 7.60 6.91 19.93
C PHE A 157 6.22 7.18 20.53
N ARG A 158 5.73 8.38 20.26
CA ARG A 158 4.51 8.91 20.87
C ARG A 158 3.64 9.54 19.78
N LEU A 159 2.37 9.20 19.82
CA LEU A 159 1.35 9.85 19.01
C LEU A 159 0.90 11.13 19.72
N ASP A 160 0.85 12.24 18.99
CA ASP A 160 0.18 13.46 19.47
C ASP A 160 -1.34 13.28 19.35
N THR A 161 -1.98 12.91 20.46
CA THR A 161 -3.43 12.73 20.53
C THR A 161 -4.20 14.03 20.75
N GLN A 162 -3.51 15.15 21.00
CA GLN A 162 -4.16 16.45 21.27
C GLN A 162 -4.45 17.20 19.97
N ASN A 163 -3.62 17.00 18.95
CA ASN A 163 -3.72 17.69 17.66
C ASN A 163 -4.13 16.72 16.53
N LEU A 164 -5.18 15.93 16.75
CA LEU A 164 -5.71 15.05 15.71
C LEU A 164 -6.50 15.84 14.66
N GLU A 165 -6.28 15.49 13.40
CA GLU A 165 -6.92 16.09 12.23
C GLU A 165 -7.97 15.14 11.64
N SER A 166 -8.90 15.70 10.88
CA SER A 166 -9.77 14.87 10.04
C SER A 166 -8.95 14.12 9.00
N GLY A 167 -9.16 12.80 8.91
CA GLY A 167 -8.58 11.95 7.87
C GLY A 167 -9.44 11.83 6.62
N ARG A 168 -10.55 12.57 6.53
CA ARG A 168 -11.39 12.58 5.32
C ARG A 168 -10.54 12.99 4.12
N LEU A 169 -10.67 12.25 3.02
CA LEU A 169 -9.89 12.43 1.79
C LEU A 169 -8.37 12.20 1.92
N LYS A 170 -7.87 11.86 3.12
CA LYS A 170 -6.47 11.45 3.38
C LYS A 170 -6.34 9.95 3.64
N CYS A 171 -7.39 9.34 4.19
CA CYS A 171 -7.49 7.94 4.61
C CYS A 171 -8.90 7.42 4.27
N PRO A 172 -9.06 6.15 3.85
CA PRO A 172 -10.38 5.60 3.57
C PRO A 172 -11.21 5.42 4.84
N PHE A 173 -12.54 5.42 4.68
CA PHE A 173 -13.48 5.10 5.75
C PHE A 173 -13.52 3.59 6.02
N ASP A 174 -13.59 2.80 4.95
CA ASP A 174 -13.65 1.35 4.98
C ASP A 174 -12.22 0.76 4.87
N PRO A 175 -11.80 -0.16 5.77
CA PRO A 175 -10.46 -0.76 5.73
C PRO A 175 -10.20 -1.62 4.48
N GLN A 176 -11.23 -2.09 3.78
CA GLN A 176 -11.10 -2.88 2.55
C GLN A 176 -11.09 -2.02 1.28
N GLN A 177 -11.36 -0.71 1.38
CA GLN A 177 -11.33 0.16 0.21
C GLN A 177 -9.90 0.30 -0.35
N PRO A 178 -9.77 0.31 -1.70
CA PRO A 178 -8.53 0.70 -2.34
C PRO A 178 -8.10 2.09 -1.93
N PHE A 179 -6.79 2.31 -1.85
CA PHE A 179 -6.22 3.55 -1.34
C PHE A 179 -4.78 3.69 -1.81
N ALA A 180 -4.35 4.92 -2.04
CA ALA A 180 -2.94 5.27 -2.23
C ALA A 180 -2.63 6.62 -1.57
N SER A 181 -1.43 6.76 -1.01
CA SER A 181 -0.89 8.05 -0.60
C SER A 181 0.61 8.15 -0.75
N VAL A 182 1.10 9.38 -0.87
CA VAL A 182 2.52 9.72 -0.87
C VAL A 182 2.69 11.12 -0.27
N MET A 183 3.75 11.29 0.53
CA MET A 183 4.21 12.63 0.91
C MET A 183 5.31 13.08 -0.06
N ALA A 184 5.14 14.26 -0.66
CA ALA A 184 6.15 14.88 -1.52
C ALA A 184 6.11 16.40 -1.34
N ASP A 185 7.29 17.01 -1.19
CA ASP A 185 7.45 18.46 -1.01
C ASP A 185 6.56 19.05 0.09
N GLU A 186 6.50 18.37 1.25
CA GLU A 186 5.67 18.74 2.41
C GLU A 186 4.14 18.63 2.20
N TYR A 187 3.70 18.18 1.02
CA TYR A 187 2.30 17.90 0.71
C TYR A 187 1.97 16.41 0.79
N LEU A 188 0.79 16.11 1.33
CA LEU A 188 0.20 14.78 1.26
C LEU A 188 -0.70 14.69 0.03
N TYR A 189 -0.34 13.79 -0.87
CA TYR A 189 -1.17 13.35 -1.98
C TYR A 189 -1.89 12.07 -1.60
N ALA A 190 -3.21 12.02 -1.80
CA ALA A 190 -4.01 10.86 -1.46
C ALA A 190 -5.09 10.60 -2.50
N GLY A 191 -5.24 9.33 -2.89
CA GLY A 191 -6.33 8.81 -3.70
C GLY A 191 -7.20 7.90 -2.87
N THR A 192 -8.39 8.35 -2.51
CA THR A 192 -9.29 7.64 -1.58
C THR A 192 -10.75 7.99 -1.83
N ALA A 193 -11.66 7.24 -1.19
CA ALA A 193 -13.05 7.63 -1.07
C ALA A 193 -13.22 8.82 -0.11
N SER A 194 -14.08 9.76 -0.47
CA SER A 194 -14.40 10.97 0.27
C SER A 194 -15.49 10.77 1.32
N ASP A 195 -16.26 9.68 1.20
CA ASP A 195 -17.45 9.43 1.98
C ASP A 195 -17.50 8.02 2.56
N PHE A 196 -18.41 7.84 3.51
CA PHE A 196 -18.64 6.57 4.21
C PHE A 196 -19.04 5.44 3.25
N LEU A 197 -19.77 5.76 2.17
CA LEU A 197 -20.28 4.76 1.23
C LEU A 197 -19.26 4.34 0.17
N GLY A 198 -18.15 5.06 0.03
CA GLY A 198 -17.16 4.76 -1.01
C GLY A 198 -17.57 5.19 -2.42
N LYS A 199 -18.53 6.11 -2.56
CA LYS A 199 -19.13 6.46 -3.86
C LYS A 199 -18.39 7.60 -4.55
N ASP A 200 -17.97 8.61 -3.80
CA ASP A 200 -17.18 9.73 -4.32
C ASP A 200 -15.70 9.42 -4.07
N THR A 201 -14.95 9.07 -5.09
CA THR A 201 -13.49 8.89 -5.00
C THR A 201 -12.79 10.11 -5.57
N ALA A 202 -11.74 10.58 -4.92
CA ALA A 202 -10.99 11.73 -5.37
C ALA A 202 -9.49 11.54 -5.20
N LEU A 203 -8.72 12.20 -6.07
CA LEU A 203 -7.31 12.48 -5.84
C LEU A 203 -7.22 13.86 -5.20
N THR A 204 -6.42 13.97 -4.15
CA THR A 204 -6.33 15.20 -3.36
C THR A 204 -4.89 15.54 -3.02
N ARG A 205 -4.64 16.84 -2.87
CA ARG A 205 -3.44 17.42 -2.27
C ARG A 205 -3.84 18.16 -1.01
N SER A 206 -3.25 17.79 0.11
CA SER A 206 -3.50 18.39 1.42
C SER A 206 -2.18 18.58 2.18
N LEU A 207 -2.25 19.18 3.37
CA LEU A 207 -1.06 19.68 4.08
C LEU A 207 -0.34 20.74 3.24
N GLY A 208 0.94 20.95 3.53
CA GLY A 208 1.78 21.93 2.87
C GLY A 208 2.33 22.99 3.82
N PRO A 209 3.28 23.81 3.34
CA PRO A 209 3.83 24.93 4.09
C PRO A 209 2.72 25.92 4.49
N SER A 210 2.90 26.61 5.62
CA SER A 210 1.89 27.55 6.13
C SER A 210 1.50 28.67 5.14
N HIS A 211 2.36 28.98 4.15
CA HIS A 211 2.12 30.00 3.14
C HIS A 211 1.41 29.49 1.88
N ASP A 212 1.32 28.18 1.66
CA ASP A 212 0.66 27.54 0.50
C ASP A 212 -0.12 26.29 0.94
N HIS A 213 -0.97 26.46 1.95
CA HIS A 213 -1.85 25.41 2.47
C HIS A 213 -3.16 25.37 1.68
N HIS A 214 -3.06 25.26 0.35
CA HIS A 214 -4.25 25.15 -0.52
C HIS A 214 -4.64 23.69 -0.72
N TYR A 215 -5.81 23.34 -0.20
CA TYR A 215 -6.43 22.05 -0.44
C TYR A 215 -6.93 21.94 -1.89
N ILE A 216 -6.50 20.89 -2.60
CA ILE A 216 -6.92 20.61 -3.98
C ILE A 216 -7.55 19.22 -4.04
N ARG A 217 -8.63 19.08 -4.81
CA ARG A 217 -9.23 17.78 -5.15
C ARG A 217 -9.66 17.73 -6.60
N THR A 218 -9.75 16.52 -7.15
CA THR A 218 -10.40 16.28 -8.44
C THR A 218 -11.91 16.57 -8.37
N ASP A 219 -12.48 16.91 -9.53
CA ASP A 219 -13.92 17.16 -9.69
C ASP A 219 -14.74 15.89 -9.35
N ILE A 220 -15.96 16.10 -8.83
CA ILE A 220 -16.94 15.07 -8.46
C ILE A 220 -17.70 14.57 -9.70
N SER A 221 -17.81 15.41 -10.75
CA SER A 221 -18.92 15.34 -11.72
C SER A 221 -18.66 14.57 -13.01
N GLU A 222 -17.46 14.06 -13.25
CA GLU A 222 -17.15 13.43 -14.54
C GLU A 222 -16.58 12.02 -14.42
N HIS A 223 -17.34 11.05 -14.93
CA HIS A 223 -16.95 9.64 -15.10
C HIS A 223 -15.65 9.45 -15.93
N TYR A 224 -15.10 10.50 -16.53
CA TYR A 224 -13.87 10.48 -17.32
C TYR A 224 -12.59 10.53 -16.48
N TRP A 225 -12.62 11.04 -15.25
CA TRP A 225 -11.42 11.20 -14.42
C TRP A 225 -11.11 9.96 -13.57
N LEU A 226 -12.15 9.38 -12.96
CA LEU A 226 -12.06 8.19 -12.10
C LEU A 226 -13.25 7.27 -12.38
N THR A 227 -13.06 6.22 -13.17
CA THR A 227 -14.13 5.26 -13.49
C THR A 227 -14.35 4.27 -12.35
N GLY A 228 -15.13 4.67 -11.33
CA GLY A 228 -15.82 3.79 -10.35
C GLY A 228 -14.95 2.87 -9.47
N LYS A 229 -13.64 2.87 -9.67
CA LYS A 229 -12.61 2.21 -8.88
C LYS A 229 -11.43 3.15 -8.91
N ILE A 230 -10.83 3.45 -7.76
CA ILE A 230 -9.52 4.11 -7.73
C ILE A 230 -8.62 3.25 -8.62
N PRO A 231 -8.14 3.80 -9.74
CA PRO A 231 -7.37 2.99 -10.66
C PRO A 231 -6.09 2.58 -9.92
N ASN A 232 -5.64 1.34 -10.17
CA ASN A 232 -4.50 0.69 -9.49
C ASN A 232 -3.34 1.64 -9.22
N ILE A 233 -2.44 1.30 -8.29
CA ILE A 233 -1.26 2.10 -7.93
C ILE A 233 -0.56 2.76 -9.14
N TYR A 234 -0.50 2.06 -10.30
CA TYR A 234 -0.02 2.55 -11.58
C TYR A 234 -0.68 3.84 -12.09
N SER A 235 -1.99 3.97 -11.93
CA SER A 235 -2.73 5.15 -12.33
C SER A 235 -2.62 6.27 -11.29
N PHE A 236 -2.47 5.96 -10.01
CA PHE A 236 -2.05 6.95 -9.01
C PHE A 236 -0.65 7.52 -9.32
N PHE A 237 0.31 6.66 -9.67
CA PHE A 237 1.62 7.07 -10.16
C PHE A 237 1.53 7.87 -11.47
N PHE A 238 0.68 7.47 -12.41
CA PHE A 238 0.49 8.18 -13.68
C PHE A 238 -0.09 9.59 -13.46
N PHE A 239 -1.10 9.74 -12.60
CA PHE A 239 -1.64 11.04 -12.22
C PHE A 239 -0.65 11.89 -11.41
N PHE A 240 0.13 11.27 -10.51
CA PHE A 240 1.22 11.95 -9.79
C PHE A 240 2.26 12.51 -10.77
N PHE A 241 2.66 11.73 -11.78
CA PHE A 241 3.60 12.18 -12.81
C PHE A 241 3.00 13.28 -13.70
N LEU A 242 1.75 13.14 -14.15
CA LEU A 242 1.14 14.09 -15.09
C LEU A 242 0.78 15.46 -14.50
N ILE A 243 0.53 15.54 -13.20
CA ILE A 243 0.16 16.80 -12.54
C ILE A 243 1.39 17.51 -11.97
N PHE A 244 2.46 16.77 -11.64
CA PHE A 244 3.62 17.32 -10.91
C PHE A 244 4.97 17.21 -11.64
N PHE A 245 5.05 16.59 -12.83
CA PHE A 245 6.24 16.59 -13.69
C PHE A 245 5.94 16.94 -15.15
#